data_AF-A0A2U0D5F9-F1
#
_entry.id   AF-A0A2U0D5F9-F1
#
_cell.length_a   1.000
_cell.length_b   1.000
_cell.length_c   1.000
_cell.angle_alpha   90.00
_cell.angle_beta   90.00
_cell.angle_gamma   90.00
#
_symmetry.space_group_name_H-M   'P 1'
#
loop_
_entity.id
_entity.type
_entity.pdbx_description
1 polymer ?
#
loop_
_entity_poly.entity_id
_entity_poly.type
_entity_poly.pdbx_seq_one_letter_code
_entity_poly.pdbx_strand_id
1 'polypeptide(L)'
;MKKNFQQEFLHSLNDSYDFYLNYKVKREELIANFSRLENSVPFSERLNRWIENWYEQHKDIFVFTDTDDFDSNDIKGTLQRYIEHFKATGKIKIWTGSSENTIFGSERINHFYRAWHDHTHIIFGSGFTLAGETITAEIQCSMLPIEWFFEKRLIMADIVAQNLHYIFHKNYVKDQRKFIVDYLKDPKTIFIKK
;
A
#
# COMPACT_ATOMS: atom_id res chain seq x y z
N MET A 1 15.82 -16.13 -44.68
CA MET A 1 14.38 -16.07 -44.33
C MET A 1 14.13 -14.83 -43.50
N LYS A 2 13.57 -13.76 -44.08
CA LYS A 2 13.15 -12.58 -43.31
C LYS A 2 11.85 -12.97 -42.59
N LYS A 3 11.91 -13.16 -41.27
CA LYS A 3 10.70 -13.32 -40.45
C LYS A 3 9.81 -12.11 -40.68
N ASN A 4 8.52 -12.37 -40.88
CA ASN A 4 7.55 -11.36 -41.28
C ASN A 4 7.21 -10.49 -40.06
N PHE A 5 8.01 -9.44 -39.85
CA PHE A 5 7.91 -8.48 -38.73
C PHE A 5 6.48 -7.99 -38.48
N GLN A 6 5.68 -7.85 -39.55
CA GLN A 6 4.27 -7.47 -39.43
C GLN A 6 3.43 -8.52 -38.70
N GLN A 7 3.66 -9.82 -38.93
CA GLN A 7 2.95 -10.89 -38.22
C GLN A 7 3.36 -10.98 -36.75
N GLU A 8 4.64 -10.81 -36.42
CA GLU A 8 5.11 -10.80 -35.03
C GLU A 8 4.60 -9.57 -34.26
N PHE A 9 4.54 -8.40 -34.91
CA PHE A 9 3.98 -7.18 -34.32
C PHE A 9 2.46 -7.27 -34.11
N LEU A 10 1.72 -7.82 -35.08
CA LEU A 10 0.28 -8.04 -34.94
C LEU A 10 -0.04 -9.07 -33.85
N HIS A 11 0.78 -10.13 -33.71
CA HIS A 11 0.63 -11.11 -32.65
C HIS A 11 0.88 -10.49 -31.27
N SER A 12 1.94 -9.69 -31.11
CA SER A 12 2.23 -9.03 -29.82
C SER A 12 1.18 -7.98 -29.43
N LEU A 13 0.57 -7.30 -30.41
CA LEU A 13 -0.57 -6.43 -30.17
C LEU A 13 -1.82 -7.21 -29.74
N ASN A 14 -2.07 -8.37 -30.34
CA ASN A 14 -3.18 -9.23 -29.95
C ASN A 14 -2.97 -9.81 -28.54
N ASP A 15 -1.76 -10.27 -28.21
CA ASP A 15 -1.41 -10.75 -26.88
C ASP A 15 -1.54 -9.65 -25.83
N SER A 16 -1.16 -8.41 -26.17
CA SER A 16 -1.32 -7.23 -25.31
C SER A 16 -2.79 -6.85 -25.13
N TYR A 17 -3.61 -6.98 -26.18
CA TYR A 17 -5.04 -6.71 -26.14
C TYR A 17 -5.82 -7.78 -25.36
N ASP A 18 -5.52 -9.05 -25.55
CA ASP A 18 -6.07 -10.16 -24.79
C ASP A 18 -5.61 -10.11 -23.33
N PHE A 19 -4.35 -9.72 -23.07
CA PHE A 19 -3.88 -9.42 -21.72
C PHE A 19 -4.69 -8.27 -21.11
N TYR A 20 -4.90 -7.17 -21.84
CA TYR A 20 -5.65 -6.01 -21.36
C TYR A 20 -7.14 -6.32 -21.10
N LEU A 21 -7.80 -7.07 -21.99
CA LEU A 21 -9.19 -7.49 -21.83
C LEU A 21 -9.34 -8.48 -20.68
N ASN A 22 -8.47 -9.50 -20.59
CA ASN A 22 -8.46 -10.42 -19.46
C ASN A 22 -8.17 -9.69 -18.15
N TYR A 23 -7.31 -8.66 -18.18
CA TYR A 23 -7.05 -7.82 -17.02
C TYR A 23 -8.24 -6.98 -16.63
N LYS A 24 -8.99 -6.43 -17.59
CA LYS A 24 -10.20 -5.65 -17.34
C LYS A 24 -11.32 -6.51 -16.75
N VAL A 25 -11.58 -7.69 -17.33
CA VAL A 25 -12.60 -8.63 -16.83
C VAL A 25 -12.21 -9.13 -15.43
N LYS A 26 -10.96 -9.58 -15.22
CA LYS A 26 -10.48 -9.97 -13.89
C LYS A 26 -10.55 -8.83 -12.88
N ARG A 27 -10.31 -7.59 -13.31
CA ARG A 27 -10.43 -6.40 -12.46
C ARG A 27 -11.88 -6.18 -12.03
N GLU A 28 -12.84 -6.21 -12.95
CA GLU A 28 -14.27 -6.04 -12.65
C GLU A 28 -14.79 -7.15 -11.72
N GLU A 29 -14.39 -8.40 -11.94
CA GLU A 29 -14.72 -9.54 -11.07
C GLU A 29 -14.12 -9.41 -9.67
N LEU A 30 -12.82 -9.11 -9.58
CA LEU A 30 -12.10 -8.91 -8.33
C LEU A 30 -12.77 -7.82 -7.47
N ILE A 31 -13.15 -6.72 -8.13
CA ILE A 31 -13.82 -5.58 -7.53
C ILE A 31 -15.23 -5.93 -7.03
N ALA A 32 -16.00 -6.66 -7.83
CA ALA A 32 -17.35 -7.09 -7.46
C ALA A 32 -17.29 -8.00 -6.23
N ASN A 33 -16.26 -8.85 -6.15
CA ASN A 33 -16.01 -9.71 -4.99
C ASN A 33 -15.62 -8.86 -3.76
N PHE A 34 -14.67 -7.95 -3.88
CA PHE A 34 -14.22 -7.10 -2.75
C PHE A 34 -15.31 -6.19 -2.19
N SER A 35 -16.19 -5.65 -3.03
CA SER A 35 -17.30 -4.80 -2.59
C SER A 35 -18.32 -5.55 -1.71
N ARG A 36 -18.25 -6.89 -1.68
CA ARG A 36 -19.16 -7.77 -0.93
C ARG A 36 -18.45 -8.54 0.19
N LEU A 37 -17.14 -8.41 0.32
CA LEU A 37 -16.39 -9.10 1.37
C LEU A 37 -16.64 -8.43 2.72
N GLU A 38 -16.86 -9.26 3.75
CA GLU A 38 -16.83 -8.82 5.13
C GLU A 38 -15.48 -8.18 5.48
N ASN A 39 -15.48 -7.28 6.46
CA ASN A 39 -14.27 -6.56 6.89
C ASN A 39 -13.19 -7.50 7.46
N SER A 40 -13.60 -8.66 7.98
CA SER A 40 -12.72 -9.71 8.48
C SER A 40 -11.95 -10.46 7.39
N VAL A 41 -12.36 -10.35 6.13
CA VAL A 41 -11.71 -11.05 5.01
C VAL A 41 -10.68 -10.12 4.35
N PRO A 42 -9.39 -10.46 4.30
CA PRO A 42 -8.41 -9.63 3.63
C PRO A 42 -8.61 -9.61 2.11
N PHE A 43 -8.16 -8.52 1.46
CA PHE A 43 -8.10 -8.49 -0.01
C PHE A 43 -7.03 -9.45 -0.57
N SER A 44 -5.99 -9.75 0.22
CA SER A 44 -4.98 -10.76 -0.11
C SER A 44 -4.51 -11.51 1.13
N GLU A 45 -4.92 -12.77 1.23
CA GLU A 45 -4.47 -13.71 2.27
C GLU A 45 -2.95 -13.90 2.25
N ARG A 46 -2.35 -13.96 1.05
CA ARG A 46 -0.89 -14.13 0.93
C ARG A 46 -0.13 -12.90 1.40
N LEU A 47 -0.65 -11.69 1.18
CA LEU A 47 -0.06 -10.47 1.71
C LEU A 47 -0.15 -10.43 3.23
N ASN A 48 -1.30 -10.82 3.80
CA ASN A 48 -1.48 -10.85 5.26
C ASN A 48 -0.48 -11.82 5.91
N ARG A 49 -0.33 -13.03 5.36
CA ARG A 49 0.69 -13.99 5.82
C ARG A 49 2.12 -13.48 5.68
N TRP A 50 2.42 -12.79 4.57
CA TRP A 50 3.75 -12.21 4.37
C TRP A 50 4.05 -11.13 5.41
N ILE A 51 3.11 -10.23 5.66
CA ILE A 51 3.23 -9.16 6.66
C ILE A 51 3.43 -9.75 8.06
N GLU A 52 2.63 -10.76 8.43
CA GLU A 52 2.76 -11.43 9.72
C GLU A 52 4.14 -12.09 9.87
N ASN A 53 4.59 -12.84 8.87
CA ASN A 53 5.92 -13.47 8.90
C ASN A 53 7.05 -12.44 8.96
N TRP A 54 6.95 -11.36 8.18
CA TRP A 54 7.92 -10.27 8.21
C TRP A 54 7.96 -9.63 9.59
N TYR A 55 6.80 -9.31 10.18
CA TYR A 55 6.74 -8.73 11.51
C TYR A 55 7.37 -9.65 12.56
N GLU A 56 7.03 -10.94 12.56
CA GLU A 56 7.57 -11.90 13.55
C GLU A 56 9.11 -12.00 13.52
N GLN A 57 9.73 -11.80 12.35
CA GLN A 57 11.19 -11.78 12.20
C GLN A 57 11.85 -10.49 12.73
N HIS A 58 11.09 -9.42 12.89
CA HIS A 58 11.59 -8.09 13.27
C HIS A 58 10.97 -7.57 14.58
N LYS A 59 10.01 -8.28 15.19
CA LYS A 59 9.15 -7.78 16.29
C LYS A 59 9.90 -7.16 17.46
N ASP A 60 11.14 -7.58 17.71
CA ASP A 60 11.95 -7.10 18.81
C ASP A 60 12.31 -5.61 18.69
N ILE A 61 12.17 -4.98 17.51
CA ILE A 61 12.39 -3.54 17.37
C ILE A 61 11.11 -2.70 17.48
N PHE A 62 9.93 -3.29 17.62
CA PHE A 62 8.66 -2.55 17.61
C PHE A 62 8.06 -2.40 19.01
N VAL A 63 7.45 -1.24 19.25
CA VAL A 63 6.65 -0.95 20.44
C VAL A 63 5.34 -0.32 20.00
N PHE A 64 4.22 -0.99 20.26
CA PHE A 64 2.90 -0.43 19.96
C PHE A 64 2.50 0.65 20.96
N THR A 65 1.92 1.74 20.47
CA THR A 65 1.50 2.90 21.26
C THR A 65 0.15 3.43 20.79
N ASP A 66 -0.65 3.95 21.71
CA ASP A 66 -1.91 4.66 21.43
C ASP A 66 -1.70 6.16 21.18
N THR A 67 -0.54 6.68 21.55
CA THR A 67 -0.15 8.08 21.37
C THR A 67 0.38 8.31 19.96
N ASP A 68 -0.24 9.22 19.22
CA ASP A 68 0.23 9.72 17.94
C ASP A 68 1.17 10.92 18.16
N ASP A 69 2.45 10.76 17.81
CA ASP A 69 3.47 11.82 17.88
C ASP A 69 3.88 12.37 16.50
N PHE A 70 3.06 12.08 15.47
CA PHE A 70 3.22 12.63 14.14
C PHE A 70 2.81 14.11 14.07
N ASP A 71 3.72 14.97 13.61
CA ASP A 71 3.41 16.39 13.36
C ASP A 71 3.28 16.66 11.86
N SER A 72 2.04 16.80 11.39
CA SER A 72 1.73 17.13 9.99
C SER A 72 2.25 18.50 9.53
N ASN A 73 2.54 19.43 10.45
CA ASN A 73 3.15 20.73 10.12
C ASN A 73 4.68 20.66 10.03
N ASP A 74 5.29 19.64 10.62
CA ASP A 74 6.74 19.40 10.58
C ASP A 74 7.08 17.94 10.25
N ILE A 75 6.69 17.52 9.05
CA ILE A 75 6.96 16.16 8.56
C ILE A 75 8.46 15.82 8.48
N LYS A 76 9.33 16.84 8.30
CA LYS A 76 10.79 16.64 8.25
C LYS A 76 11.36 16.40 9.64
N GLY A 77 11.01 17.25 10.60
CA GLY A 77 11.41 17.06 12.00
C GLY A 77 10.80 15.80 12.59
N THR A 78 9.59 15.41 12.18
CA THR A 78 8.98 14.14 12.58
C THR A 78 9.83 12.94 12.17
N LEU A 79 10.23 12.84 10.90
CA LEU A 79 11.12 11.75 10.46
C LEU A 79 12.46 11.77 11.22
N GLN A 80 13.04 12.96 11.40
CA GLN A 80 14.31 13.11 12.12
C GLN A 80 14.20 12.59 13.56
N ARG A 81 13.12 12.95 14.29
CA ARG A 81 12.85 12.45 15.64
C ARG A 81 12.71 10.93 15.67
N TYR A 82 12.04 10.33 14.68
CA TYR A 82 11.89 8.88 14.61
C TYR A 82 13.23 8.17 14.37
N ILE A 83 14.05 8.68 13.47
CA ILE A 83 15.39 8.15 13.21
C ILE A 83 16.29 8.28 14.45
N GLU A 84 16.27 9.43 15.13
CA GLU A 84 17.03 9.66 16.35
C GLU A 84 16.58 8.76 17.49
N HIS A 85 15.27 8.59 17.68
CA HIS A 85 14.71 7.68 18.66
C HIS A 85 15.16 6.23 18.40
N PHE A 86 15.07 5.77 17.14
CA PHE A 86 15.52 4.44 16.77
C PHE A 86 17.02 4.24 17.01
N LYS A 87 17.86 5.23 16.65
CA LYS A 87 19.31 5.18 16.94
C LYS A 87 19.62 5.12 18.43
N ALA A 88 18.86 5.83 19.25
CA ALA A 88 19.09 5.89 20.70
C ALA A 88 18.60 4.65 21.44
N THR A 89 17.53 4.01 20.97
CA THR A 89 16.82 2.97 21.75
C THR A 89 16.79 1.59 21.08
N GLY A 90 17.05 1.53 19.77
CA GLY A 90 16.80 0.35 18.95
C GLY A 90 15.31 0.03 18.77
N LYS A 91 14.41 0.96 19.10
CA LYS A 91 12.95 0.78 19.05
C LYS A 91 12.28 1.76 18.10
N ILE A 92 11.21 1.28 17.45
CA ILE A 92 10.30 2.04 16.60
C ILE A 92 8.93 1.99 17.26
N LYS A 93 8.34 3.16 17.50
CA LYS A 93 6.98 3.27 18.02
C LYS A 93 6.00 3.18 16.87
N ILE A 94 5.02 2.30 17.00
CA ILE A 94 3.98 2.09 15.99
C ILE A 94 2.64 2.50 16.57
N TRP A 95 2.04 3.53 15.97
CA TRP A 95 0.73 4.01 16.38
C TRP A 95 -0.38 3.03 15.97
N THR A 96 -1.27 2.69 16.90
CA THR A 96 -2.31 1.66 16.71
C THR A 96 -3.68 2.22 16.33
N GLY A 97 -3.87 3.54 16.35
CA GLY A 97 -5.14 4.16 15.99
C GLY A 97 -5.50 4.05 14.51
N SER A 98 -6.76 4.37 14.17
CA SER A 98 -7.31 4.37 12.81
C SER A 98 -6.92 3.12 12.01
N SER A 99 -7.17 1.94 12.59
CA SER A 99 -6.75 0.64 12.05
C SER A 99 -7.91 -0.29 11.69
N GLU A 100 -9.13 0.20 11.89
CA GLU A 100 -10.37 -0.40 11.46
C GLU A 100 -10.63 -0.20 9.95
N ASN A 101 -11.46 -1.07 9.35
CA ASN A 101 -11.94 -0.96 7.97
C ASN A 101 -10.83 -0.80 6.90
N THR A 102 -9.73 -1.53 7.08
CA THR A 102 -8.60 -1.55 6.14
C THR A 102 -8.72 -2.72 5.14
N ILE A 103 -7.73 -2.85 4.26
CA ILE A 103 -7.65 -3.97 3.30
C ILE A 103 -7.19 -5.29 3.93
N PHE A 104 -6.79 -5.25 5.20
CA PHE A 104 -6.31 -6.39 5.96
C PHE A 104 -7.47 -7.05 6.72
N GLY A 105 -7.32 -8.34 7.03
CA GLY A 105 -8.39 -9.12 7.66
C GLY A 105 -8.59 -8.82 9.15
N SER A 106 -7.70 -8.03 9.76
CA SER A 106 -7.82 -7.59 11.15
C SER A 106 -6.98 -6.35 11.43
N GLU A 107 -7.33 -5.62 12.49
CA GLU A 107 -6.55 -4.48 12.99
C GLU A 107 -5.11 -4.88 13.34
N ARG A 108 -4.91 -6.08 13.91
CA ARG A 108 -3.58 -6.60 14.25
C ARG A 108 -2.68 -6.69 13.02
N ILE A 109 -3.17 -7.21 11.90
CA ILE A 109 -2.38 -7.25 10.66
C ILE A 109 -2.12 -5.85 10.13
N ASN A 110 -3.06 -4.90 10.29
CA ASN A 110 -2.82 -3.51 9.96
C ASN A 110 -1.71 -2.89 10.82
N HIS A 111 -1.65 -3.19 12.12
CA HIS A 111 -0.55 -2.75 12.99
C HIS A 111 0.81 -3.31 12.54
N PHE A 112 0.84 -4.57 12.10
CA PHE A 112 2.05 -5.19 11.55
C PHE A 112 2.46 -4.56 10.21
N TYR A 113 1.48 -4.19 9.38
CA TYR A 113 1.71 -3.45 8.15
C TYR A 113 2.29 -2.07 8.42
N ARG A 114 1.75 -1.34 9.40
CA ARG A 114 2.30 -0.05 9.87
C ARG A 114 3.72 -0.20 10.39
N ALA A 115 4.02 -1.27 11.12
CA ALA A 115 5.38 -1.58 11.56
C ALA A 115 6.35 -1.70 10.38
N TRP A 116 5.95 -2.41 9.32
CA TRP A 116 6.74 -2.51 8.10
C TRP A 116 6.89 -1.19 7.35
N HIS A 117 5.82 -0.38 7.33
CA HIS A 117 5.80 0.93 6.69
C HIS A 117 6.74 1.93 7.38
N ASP A 118 6.58 2.13 8.69
CA ASP A 118 7.39 3.07 9.47
C ASP A 118 8.86 2.64 9.51
N HIS A 119 9.12 1.33 9.62
CA HIS A 119 10.46 0.78 9.48
C HIS A 119 11.10 1.17 8.14
N THR A 120 10.35 1.09 7.04
CA THR A 120 10.85 1.48 5.72
C THR A 120 11.19 2.97 5.67
N HIS A 121 10.34 3.84 6.21
CA HIS A 121 10.65 5.27 6.32
C HIS A 121 11.96 5.52 7.10
N ILE A 122 12.11 4.90 8.26
CA ILE A 122 13.23 5.11 9.18
C ILE A 122 14.54 4.57 8.61
N ILE A 123 14.55 3.34 8.09
CA ILE A 123 15.77 2.69 7.58
C ILE A 123 16.28 3.36 6.31
N PHE A 124 15.37 3.75 5.41
CA PHE A 124 15.75 4.33 4.11
C PHE A 124 15.76 5.86 4.11
N GLY A 125 15.41 6.52 5.23
CA GLY A 125 15.36 7.97 5.33
C GLY A 125 14.36 8.62 4.36
N SER A 126 13.29 7.91 4.02
CA SER A 126 12.25 8.42 3.10
C SER A 126 11.26 9.27 3.89
N GLY A 127 11.05 10.53 3.48
CA GLY A 127 10.15 11.46 4.18
C GLY A 127 8.66 11.15 3.99
N PHE A 128 7.79 11.83 4.74
CA PHE A 128 6.32 11.71 4.64
C PHE A 128 5.71 12.69 3.61
N THR A 129 6.49 13.10 2.61
CA THR A 129 5.95 13.83 1.45
C THR A 129 5.40 12.82 0.45
N LEU A 130 4.52 13.23 -0.48
CA LEU A 130 4.05 12.32 -1.53
C LEU A 130 5.20 11.59 -2.25
N ALA A 131 6.31 12.28 -2.51
CA ALA A 131 7.48 11.66 -3.14
C ALA A 131 8.13 10.61 -2.23
N GLY A 132 8.25 10.90 -0.93
CA GLY A 132 8.81 9.96 0.04
C GLY A 132 7.88 8.77 0.33
N GLU A 133 6.57 8.99 0.42
CA GLU A 133 5.54 7.94 0.49
C GLU A 133 5.59 7.03 -0.74
N THR A 134 5.75 7.61 -1.93
CA THR A 134 5.93 6.83 -3.17
C THR A 134 7.21 6.00 -3.11
N ILE A 135 8.32 6.57 -2.64
CA ILE A 135 9.59 5.83 -2.48
C ILE A 135 9.41 4.69 -1.47
N THR A 136 8.79 4.94 -0.32
CA THR A 136 8.48 3.91 0.68
C THR A 136 7.66 2.78 0.07
N ALA A 137 6.60 3.11 -0.68
CA ALA A 137 5.75 2.12 -1.33
C ALA A 137 6.51 1.28 -2.38
N GLU A 138 7.37 1.90 -3.18
CA GLU A 138 8.21 1.20 -4.17
C GLU A 138 9.24 0.28 -3.48
N ILE A 139 9.85 0.73 -2.39
CA ILE A 139 10.75 -0.11 -1.58
C ILE A 139 9.99 -1.32 -1.03
N GLN A 140 8.81 -1.11 -0.44
CA GLN A 140 7.95 -2.20 0.04
C GLN A 140 7.57 -3.17 -1.09
N CYS A 141 7.21 -2.65 -2.27
CA CYS A 141 6.92 -3.48 -3.44
C CYS A 141 8.13 -4.28 -3.91
N SER A 142 9.34 -3.74 -3.79
CA SER A 142 10.59 -4.43 -4.16
C SER A 142 10.93 -5.61 -3.24
N MET A 143 10.45 -5.59 -1.99
CA MET A 143 10.63 -6.68 -1.02
C MET A 143 9.68 -7.86 -1.27
N LEU A 144 8.64 -7.67 -2.07
CA LEU A 144 7.69 -8.73 -2.46
C LEU A 144 8.16 -9.47 -3.73
N PRO A 145 7.81 -10.76 -3.89
CA PRO A 145 8.11 -11.51 -5.11
C PRO A 145 7.65 -10.81 -6.39
N ILE A 146 8.38 -11.00 -7.48
CA ILE A 146 8.19 -10.21 -8.72
C ILE A 146 6.76 -10.35 -9.28
N GLU A 147 6.17 -11.53 -9.17
CA GLU A 147 4.86 -11.93 -9.67
C GLU A 147 3.67 -11.48 -8.80
N TRP A 148 3.93 -10.83 -7.65
CA TRP A 148 2.88 -10.32 -6.75
C TRP A 148 2.29 -8.99 -7.23
N PHE A 149 1.87 -8.94 -8.49
CA PHE A 149 1.38 -7.71 -9.13
C PHE A 149 0.18 -7.09 -8.40
N PHE A 150 -0.72 -7.92 -7.88
CA PHE A 150 -1.93 -7.42 -7.22
C PHE A 150 -1.62 -6.81 -5.84
N GLU A 151 -0.77 -7.45 -5.04
CA GLU A 151 -0.37 -6.98 -3.71
C GLU A 151 0.44 -5.70 -3.78
N LYS A 152 1.33 -5.59 -4.78
CA LYS A 152 2.03 -4.34 -5.06
C LYS A 152 1.06 -3.21 -5.39
N ARG A 153 -0.01 -3.50 -6.16
CA ARG A 153 -1.09 -2.53 -6.40
C ARG A 153 -1.86 -2.17 -5.12
N LEU A 154 -2.07 -3.11 -4.20
CA LEU A 154 -2.69 -2.83 -2.91
C LEU A 154 -1.82 -1.89 -2.06
N ILE A 155 -0.51 -2.14 -1.98
CA ILE A 155 0.44 -1.25 -1.26
C ILE A 155 0.45 0.15 -1.87
N MET A 156 0.52 0.26 -3.20
CA MET A 156 0.47 1.56 -3.89
C MET A 156 -0.86 2.28 -3.66
N ALA A 157 -1.97 1.54 -3.61
CA ALA A 157 -3.27 2.13 -3.31
C ALA A 157 -3.36 2.60 -1.84
N ASP A 158 -2.82 1.82 -0.91
CA ASP A 158 -2.88 2.13 0.51
C ASP A 158 -2.01 3.33 0.87
N ILE A 159 -0.79 3.40 0.35
CA ILE A 159 0.15 4.48 0.65
C ILE A 159 -0.07 5.68 -0.28
N VAL A 160 0.10 5.49 -1.59
CA VAL A 160 0.21 6.61 -2.53
C VAL A 160 -1.16 7.19 -2.85
N ALA A 161 -2.16 6.35 -3.12
CA ALA A 161 -3.49 6.85 -3.49
C ALA A 161 -4.20 7.56 -2.32
N GLN A 162 -4.05 7.07 -1.09
CA GLN A 162 -4.59 7.77 0.09
C GLN A 162 -3.91 9.13 0.31
N ASN A 163 -2.59 9.21 0.14
CA ASN A 163 -1.87 10.49 0.20
C ASN A 163 -2.30 11.47 -0.90
N LEU A 164 -2.48 11.00 -2.14
CA LEU A 164 -3.04 11.81 -3.22
C LEU A 164 -4.45 12.31 -2.86
N HIS A 165 -5.32 11.45 -2.32
CA HIS A 165 -6.65 11.85 -1.87
C HIS A 165 -6.58 12.99 -0.85
N TYR A 166 -5.72 12.87 0.16
CA TYR A 166 -5.52 13.93 1.15
C TYR A 166 -5.05 15.24 0.51
N ILE A 167 -4.14 15.19 -0.48
CA ILE A 167 -3.66 16.39 -1.18
C ILE A 167 -4.82 17.13 -1.87
N PHE A 168 -5.72 16.42 -2.54
CA PHE A 168 -6.83 17.00 -3.30
C PHE A 168 -8.02 17.42 -2.42
N HIS A 169 -8.32 16.66 -1.37
CA HIS A 169 -9.55 16.85 -0.56
C HIS A 169 -9.31 17.41 0.83
N LYS A 170 -8.05 17.47 1.29
CA LYS A 170 -7.64 17.93 2.63
C LYS A 170 -8.28 17.17 3.79
N ASN A 171 -8.70 15.92 3.54
CA ASN A 171 -9.30 15.03 4.52
C ASN A 171 -8.74 13.62 4.36
N TYR A 172 -8.57 12.92 5.48
CA TYR A 172 -8.14 11.52 5.49
C TYR A 172 -9.28 10.59 5.11
N VAL A 173 -8.93 9.45 4.50
CA VAL A 173 -9.86 8.40 4.13
C VAL A 173 -10.32 7.68 5.40
N LYS A 174 -11.63 7.71 5.68
CA LYS A 174 -12.23 7.04 6.85
C LYS A 174 -12.52 5.55 6.61
N ASP A 175 -12.93 5.21 5.38
CA ASP A 175 -13.21 3.84 4.96
C ASP A 175 -12.19 3.46 3.88
N GLN A 176 -11.03 2.99 4.35
CA GLN A 176 -9.88 2.69 3.49
C GLN A 176 -10.19 1.55 2.53
N ARG A 177 -10.91 0.53 3.02
CA ARG A 177 -11.34 -0.62 2.22
C ARG A 177 -12.23 -0.19 1.04
N LYS A 178 -13.26 0.62 1.29
CA LYS A 178 -14.11 1.16 0.22
C LYS A 178 -13.32 2.06 -0.72
N PHE A 179 -12.47 2.93 -0.19
CA PHE A 179 -11.63 3.81 -1.00
C PHE A 179 -10.75 3.02 -1.96
N ILE A 180 -10.07 1.96 -1.48
CA ILE A 180 -9.19 1.15 -2.31
C ILE A 180 -9.98 0.39 -3.37
N VAL A 181 -11.18 -0.10 -3.07
CA VAL A 181 -12.08 -0.68 -4.09
C VAL A 181 -12.46 0.35 -5.15
N ASP A 182 -12.87 1.56 -4.75
CA ASP A 182 -13.23 2.65 -5.67
C ASP A 182 -12.03 3.07 -6.53
N TYR A 183 -10.83 3.18 -5.95
CA TYR A 183 -9.58 3.47 -6.67
C TYR A 183 -9.21 2.36 -7.65
N LEU A 184 -9.32 1.10 -7.22
CA LEU A 184 -9.07 -0.05 -8.09
C LEU A 184 -10.10 -0.13 -9.22
N LYS A 185 -11.34 0.39 -9.07
CA LYS A 185 -12.37 0.54 -10.13
C LYS A 185 -12.06 1.63 -11.13
N ASP A 186 -11.70 2.79 -10.65
CA ASP A 186 -11.37 3.93 -11.46
C ASP A 186 -10.42 4.85 -10.70
N PRO A 187 -9.12 4.89 -11.05
CA PRO A 187 -8.15 5.76 -10.40
C PRO A 187 -8.56 7.24 -10.42
N LYS A 188 -9.41 7.65 -11.37
CA LYS A 188 -9.89 9.04 -11.44
C LYS A 188 -10.77 9.43 -10.26
N THR A 189 -11.34 8.45 -9.54
CA THR A 189 -12.14 8.70 -8.32
C THR A 189 -11.38 9.47 -7.25
N ILE A 190 -10.04 9.43 -7.25
CA ILE A 190 -9.21 10.26 -6.38
C ILE A 190 -9.50 11.75 -6.57
N PHE A 191 -9.78 12.21 -7.79
CA PHE A 191 -9.89 13.64 -8.10
C PHE A 191 -11.33 14.17 -8.03
N ILE A 192 -12.32 13.28 -7.88
CA ILE A 192 -13.73 13.66 -7.86
C ILE A 192 -14.09 14.11 -6.44
N LYS A 193 -14.55 15.35 -6.27
CA LYS A 193 -15.16 15.80 -5.00
C LYS A 193 -16.42 14.98 -4.75
N LYS A 194 -16.44 14.23 -3.65
CA LYS A 194 -17.63 13.56 -3.14
C LYS A 194 -18.47 14.53 -2.33
#